data_AF-A0A3M1BNK8-F1
#
_entry.id   AF-A0A3M1BNK8-F1
#
_cell.length_a   1.000
_cell.length_b   1.000
_cell.length_c   1.000
_cell.angle_alpha   90.00
_cell.angle_beta   90.00
_cell.angle_gamma   90.00
#
_symmetry.space_group_name_H-M   'P 1'
#
loop_
_entity.id
_entity.type
_entity.pdbx_description
1 polymer ?
#
loop_
_entity_poly.entity_id
_entity_poly.type
_entity_poly.pdbx_seq_one_letter_code
_entity_poly.pdbx_strand_id
1 'polypeptide(L)'
;MKVSEIFRIRGKTVEISYEDIIRSAQKEYEIYKGTDYFALVEGRLVPAKRLVEDVLTSKGTGLTLQDITTKYAVDILRKFDIPVMRKSDVLRMLAGSLSIGGDAVEEEKKLYSS
;
A
#
# COMPACT_ATOMS: atom_id res chain seq x y z
N MET A 1 -4.56 -15.16 -9.72
CA MET A 1 -4.15 -13.74 -9.66
C MET A 1 -4.62 -13.06 -10.93
N LYS A 2 -5.44 -12.00 -10.81
CA LYS A 2 -5.91 -11.23 -11.98
C LYS A 2 -4.76 -10.41 -12.56
N VAL A 3 -4.64 -10.40 -13.88
CA VAL A 3 -3.57 -9.68 -14.59
C VAL A 3 -3.89 -8.18 -14.67
N SER A 4 -5.12 -7.81 -15.02
CA SER A 4 -5.62 -6.44 -14.99
C SER A 4 -7.09 -6.36 -14.60
N GLU A 5 -7.50 -5.19 -14.10
CA GLU A 5 -8.89 -4.90 -13.78
C GLU A 5 -9.22 -3.41 -14.02
N ILE A 6 -10.44 -3.15 -14.45
CA ILE A 6 -10.94 -1.81 -14.74
C ILE A 6 -11.67 -1.26 -13.52
N PHE A 7 -11.30 -0.04 -13.13
CA PHE A 7 -11.86 0.68 -11.99
C PHE A 7 -12.48 1.99 -12.45
N ARG A 8 -13.58 2.38 -11.80
CA ARG A 8 -14.21 3.69 -12.01
C ARG A 8 -14.01 4.57 -10.77
N ILE A 9 -13.17 5.59 -10.89
CA ILE A 9 -12.77 6.49 -9.81
C ILE A 9 -13.18 7.90 -10.16
N ARG A 10 -14.06 8.51 -9.37
CA ARG A 10 -14.49 9.91 -9.59
C ARG A 10 -14.94 10.19 -11.04
N GLY A 11 -15.63 9.22 -11.65
CA GLY A 11 -16.10 9.32 -13.03
C GLY A 11 -15.08 8.98 -14.12
N LYS A 12 -13.80 8.77 -13.76
CA LYS A 12 -12.75 8.30 -14.68
C LYS A 12 -12.67 6.78 -14.66
N THR A 13 -12.49 6.18 -15.83
CA THR A 13 -12.21 4.75 -15.96
C THR A 13 -10.71 4.56 -16.10
N VAL A 14 -10.14 3.67 -15.30
CA VAL A 14 -8.72 3.36 -15.30
C VAL A 14 -8.53 1.85 -15.29
N GLU A 15 -7.70 1.35 -16.18
CA GLU A 15 -7.22 -0.02 -16.13
C GLU A 15 -5.95 -0.08 -15.27
N ILE A 16 -5.97 -0.95 -14.27
CA ILE A 16 -4.83 -1.20 -13.38
C ILE A 16 -4.42 -2.65 -13.58
N SER A 17 -3.13 -2.91 -13.78
CA SER A 17 -2.56 -4.26 -13.78
C SER A 17 -1.85 -4.56 -12.48
N TYR A 18 -1.62 -5.85 -12.22
CA TYR A 18 -0.76 -6.27 -11.11
C TYR A 18 0.67 -5.72 -11.25
N GLU A 19 1.19 -5.66 -12.48
CA GLU A 19 2.51 -5.10 -12.78
C GLU A 19 2.60 -3.60 -12.45
N ASP A 20 1.52 -2.83 -12.64
CA ASP A 20 1.50 -1.42 -12.25
C ASP A 20 1.66 -1.25 -10.73
N ILE A 21 1.07 -2.17 -9.97
CA ILE A 21 1.16 -2.18 -8.50
C ILE A 21 2.57 -2.55 -8.07
N ILE A 22 3.17 -3.61 -8.62
CA ILE A 22 4.56 -3.96 -8.33
C ILE A 22 5.49 -2.79 -8.67
N ARG A 23 5.35 -2.22 -9.88
CA ARG A 23 6.21 -1.11 -10.32
C ARG A 23 6.11 0.08 -9.38
N SER A 24 4.91 0.41 -8.92
CA SER A 24 4.72 1.50 -7.95
C SER A 24 5.30 1.15 -6.58
N ALA A 25 5.17 -0.10 -6.14
CA ALA A 25 5.71 -0.58 -4.87
C ALA A 25 7.25 -0.59 -4.79
N GLN A 26 7.96 -0.46 -5.92
CA GLN A 26 9.43 -0.31 -5.93
C GLN A 26 9.90 1.08 -5.50
N LYS A 27 9.00 2.07 -5.40
CA LYS A 27 9.34 3.42 -4.93
C LYS A 27 9.55 3.45 -3.41
N GLU A 28 10.32 4.42 -2.94
CA GLU A 28 10.39 4.73 -1.52
C GLU A 28 9.16 5.54 -1.09
N TYR A 29 8.57 5.13 0.03
CA TYR A 29 7.40 5.78 0.60
C TYR A 29 7.71 6.30 1.98
N GLU A 30 7.52 7.60 2.18
CA GLU A 30 7.53 8.18 3.52
C GLU A 30 6.27 7.74 4.27
N ILE A 31 6.47 7.14 5.45
CA ILE A 31 5.41 6.90 6.40
C ILE A 31 5.19 8.21 7.15
N TYR A 32 3.96 8.69 7.21
CA TYR A 32 3.59 9.91 7.93
C TYR A 32 2.39 9.65 8.86
N LYS A 33 2.22 10.52 9.86
CA LYS A 33 1.10 10.48 10.80
C LYS A 33 -0.25 10.39 10.08
N GLY A 34 -1.01 9.33 10.37
CA GLY A 34 -2.29 9.01 9.70
C GLY A 34 -2.20 7.89 8.66
N THR A 35 -1.02 7.30 8.45
CA THR A 35 -0.87 6.08 7.65
C THR A 35 -1.28 4.85 8.46
N ASP A 36 -2.52 4.39 8.25
CA ASP A 36 -3.10 3.29 9.02
C ASP A 36 -3.08 1.93 8.33
N TYR A 37 -2.90 1.88 7.00
CA TYR A 37 -2.99 0.65 6.21
C TYR A 37 -1.77 0.46 5.31
N PHE A 38 -1.24 -0.75 5.31
CA PHE A 38 -0.06 -1.15 4.56
C PHE A 38 -0.39 -2.36 3.68
N ALA A 39 0.04 -2.32 2.43
CA ALA A 39 0.01 -3.43 1.50
C ALA A 39 1.32 -4.22 1.62
N LEU A 40 1.24 -5.54 1.61
CA LEU A 40 2.42 -6.40 1.52
C LEU A 40 2.64 -6.77 0.05
N VAL A 41 3.61 -6.12 -0.60
CA VAL A 41 3.95 -6.35 -2.01
C VAL A 41 5.39 -6.84 -2.08
N GLU A 42 5.60 -8.05 -2.60
CA GLU A 42 6.94 -8.67 -2.71
C GLU A 42 7.76 -8.65 -1.41
N GLY A 43 7.08 -8.88 -0.27
CA GLY A 43 7.73 -8.87 1.05
C GLY A 43 7.95 -7.48 1.65
N ARG A 44 7.57 -6.40 0.96
CA ARG A 44 7.68 -5.02 1.46
C ARG A 44 6.34 -4.49 1.94
N LEU A 45 6.37 -3.74 3.05
CA LEU A 45 5.22 -3.01 3.57
C LEU A 45 5.16 -1.62 2.96
N VAL A 46 4.11 -1.36 2.18
CA VAL A 46 3.92 -0.10 1.46
C VAL A 46 2.62 0.58 1.90
N PRO A 47 2.60 1.89 2.21
CA PRO A 47 1.36 2.60 2.52
C PRO A 47 0.30 2.43 1.43
N ALA A 48 -0.81 1.76 1.76
CA ALA A 48 -1.79 1.30 0.76
C ALA A 48 -2.37 2.44 -0.09
N LYS A 49 -2.65 3.58 0.54
CA LYS A 49 -3.26 4.74 -0.12
C LYS A 49 -2.28 5.46 -1.06
N ARG A 50 -1.01 5.59 -0.66
CA ARG A 50 0.05 6.18 -1.48
C ARG A 50 0.39 5.30 -2.67
N LEU A 51 0.47 3.98 -2.45
CA LEU A 51 0.69 3.02 -3.52
C LEU A 51 -0.35 3.16 -4.63
N VAL A 52 -1.63 3.24 -4.26
CA VAL A 52 -2.72 3.41 -5.23
C VAL A 52 -2.69 4.79 -5.88
N GLU A 53 -2.38 5.87 -5.15
CA GLU A 53 -2.17 7.19 -5.76
C GLU A 53 -1.08 7.15 -6.82
N ASP A 54 0.06 6.52 -6.55
CA ASP A 54 1.18 6.42 -7.48
C ASP A 54 0.81 5.65 -8.74
N VAL A 55 0.10 4.52 -8.59
CA VAL A 55 -0.42 3.75 -9.72
C VAL A 55 -1.30 4.65 -10.58
N LEU A 56 -2.25 5.35 -9.98
CA LEU A 56 -3.19 6.22 -10.69
C LEU A 56 -2.51 7.44 -11.34
N THR A 57 -1.46 7.96 -10.71
CA THR A 57 -0.63 9.04 -11.23
C THR A 57 0.17 8.57 -12.45
N SER A 58 0.76 7.37 -12.39
CA SER A 58 1.48 6.77 -13.52
C SER A 58 0.58 6.51 -14.74
N LYS A 59 -0.73 6.32 -14.52
CA LYS A 59 -1.75 6.21 -15.56
C LYS A 59 -2.26 7.56 -16.09
N GLY A 60 -1.72 8.68 -15.63
CA GLY A 60 -2.11 10.01 -16.09
C GLY A 60 -3.51 10.44 -15.66
N THR A 61 -4.08 9.83 -14.60
CA THR A 61 -5.45 10.17 -14.17
C THR A 61 -5.55 11.55 -13.50
N GLY A 62 -4.43 12.09 -12.99
CA GLY A 62 -4.40 13.35 -12.25
C GLY A 62 -5.16 13.31 -10.92
N LEU A 63 -5.50 12.12 -10.42
CA LEU A 63 -6.15 11.93 -9.13
C LEU A 63 -5.09 11.96 -8.02
N THR A 64 -5.41 12.61 -6.92
CA THR A 64 -4.52 12.79 -5.77
C THR A 64 -4.99 11.98 -4.55
N LEU A 65 -4.21 11.96 -3.47
CA LEU A 65 -4.64 11.40 -2.18
C LEU A 65 -6.00 11.91 -1.69
N GLN A 66 -6.40 13.14 -2.02
CA GLN A 66 -7.69 13.68 -1.57
C GLN A 66 -8.86 13.06 -2.32
N ASP A 67 -8.63 12.59 -3.54
CA ASP A 67 -9.65 11.98 -4.39
C ASP A 67 -9.94 10.53 -4.02
N ILE A 68 -8.97 9.88 -3.34
CA ILE A 68 -8.95 8.45 -3.03
C ILE A 68 -9.23 8.25 -1.54
N THR A 69 -10.21 7.42 -1.20
CA THR A 69 -10.41 7.03 0.21
C THR A 69 -9.51 5.84 0.57
N THR A 70 -9.16 5.69 1.84
CA THR A 70 -8.38 4.53 2.31
C THR A 70 -9.10 3.22 2.02
N LYS A 71 -10.43 3.17 2.23
CA LYS A 71 -11.26 2.02 1.88
C LYS A 71 -11.12 1.67 0.40
N TYR A 72 -11.18 2.67 -0.48
CA TYR A 72 -11.06 2.45 -1.92
C TYR A 72 -9.69 1.87 -2.31
N ALA A 73 -8.61 2.37 -1.70
CA ALA A 73 -7.28 1.83 -1.93
C ALA A 73 -7.17 0.37 -1.46
N VAL A 74 -7.70 0.06 -0.27
CA VAL A 74 -7.76 -1.31 0.27
C VAL A 74 -8.55 -2.24 -0.66
N ASP A 75 -9.69 -1.79 -1.15
CA ASP A 75 -10.56 -2.57 -2.04
C ASP A 75 -9.85 -2.87 -3.38
N ILE A 76 -9.16 -1.89 -3.98
CA ILE A 76 -8.35 -2.12 -5.19
C ILE A 76 -7.32 -3.21 -4.93
N LEU A 77 -6.49 -3.06 -3.90
CA LEU A 77 -5.37 -3.97 -3.64
C LEU A 77 -5.87 -5.40 -3.37
N ARG A 78 -6.97 -5.54 -2.63
CA ARG A 78 -7.61 -6.84 -2.38
C ARG A 78 -8.12 -7.52 -3.64
N LYS A 79 -8.57 -6.77 -4.65
CA LYS A 79 -8.97 -7.36 -5.95
C LYS A 79 -7.81 -8.03 -6.69
N PHE A 80 -6.58 -7.63 -6.40
CA PHE A 80 -5.36 -8.24 -6.92
C PHE A 80 -4.76 -9.28 -5.97
N ASP A 81 -5.53 -9.75 -4.98
CA ASP A 81 -5.07 -10.69 -3.95
C ASP A 81 -3.87 -10.18 -3.13
N ILE A 82 -3.66 -8.86 -3.06
CA ILE A 82 -2.57 -8.26 -2.29
C ILE A 82 -2.99 -8.17 -0.82
N PRO A 83 -2.22 -8.76 0.12
CA PRO A 83 -2.52 -8.65 1.53
C PRO A 83 -2.43 -7.19 2.00
N VAL A 84 -3.44 -6.74 2.74
CA VAL A 84 -3.48 -5.40 3.34
C VAL A 84 -3.70 -5.52 4.84
N MET A 85 -2.79 -4.93 5.60
CA MET A 85 -2.74 -4.98 7.07
C MET A 85 -2.91 -3.59 7.67
N ARG A 86 -3.49 -3.51 8.87
CA ARG A 86 -3.47 -2.25 9.62
C ARG A 86 -2.12 -2.06 10.29
N LYS A 87 -1.75 -0.81 10.58
CA LYS A 87 -0.55 -0.45 11.35
C LYS A 87 -0.45 -1.26 12.65
N SER A 88 -1.56 -1.42 13.37
CA SER A 88 -1.60 -2.21 14.61
C SER A 88 -1.24 -3.68 14.40
N ASP A 89 -1.64 -4.27 13.27
CA ASP A 89 -1.40 -5.68 12.97
C ASP A 89 0.06 -5.88 12.54
N VAL A 90 0.60 -4.95 11.74
CA VAL A 90 2.03 -4.89 11.39
C VAL A 90 2.89 -4.83 12.65
N LEU A 91 2.57 -3.91 13.57
CA LEU A 91 3.29 -3.77 14.83
C LEU A 91 3.23 -5.05 15.68
N ARG A 92 2.07 -5.72 15.73
CA ARG A 92 1.94 -7.01 16.41
C ARG A 92 2.77 -8.10 15.74
N MET A 93 2.83 -8.13 14.41
CA MET A 93 3.66 -9.08 13.67
C MET A 93 5.15 -8.85 13.94
N LEU A 94 5.61 -7.60 13.94
CA LEU A 94 6.99 -7.24 14.27
C LEU A 94 7.33 -7.56 15.73
N ALA A 95 6.42 -7.28 16.66
CA ALA A 95 6.56 -7.68 18.06
C ALA A 95 6.62 -9.20 18.24
N GLY A 96 5.89 -9.95 17.41
CA GLY A 96 5.94 -11.42 17.37
C GLY A 96 7.25 -11.95 16.76
N SER A 97 7.74 -11.35 15.67
CA SER A 97 8.97 -11.76 14.98
C SER A 97 10.25 -11.42 15.75
N LEU A 98 10.22 -10.39 16.62
CA LEU A 98 11.27 -10.12 17.62
C LEU A 98 11.59 -11.34 18.51
N SER A 99 10.66 -12.29 18.63
CA SER A 99 10.87 -13.53 19.40
C SER A 99 11.73 -14.57 18.67
N ILE A 100 12.01 -14.40 17.37
CA ILE A 100 12.63 -15.44 16.52
C ILE A 100 13.89 -14.94 15.77
N GLY A 101 14.17 -13.63 15.73
CA GLY A 101 15.52 -13.11 15.46
C GLY A 101 15.65 -12.17 14.25
N GLY A 102 16.26 -11.01 14.50
CA GLY A 102 16.93 -10.16 13.49
C GLY A 102 16.14 -8.95 12.96
N ASP A 103 16.65 -7.75 13.27
CA ASP A 103 16.42 -6.40 12.68
C ASP A 103 15.03 -5.73 12.67
N ALA A 104 14.07 -6.18 13.49
CA ALA A 104 12.77 -5.50 13.61
C ALA A 104 12.82 -4.10 14.29
N VAL A 105 13.90 -3.78 15.03
CA VAL A 105 14.00 -2.53 15.82
C VAL A 105 14.19 -1.29 14.92
N GLU A 106 14.88 -1.42 13.78
CA GLU A 106 15.05 -0.31 12.84
C GLU A 106 13.76 0.00 12.07
N GLU A 107 12.98 -1.04 11.72
CA GLU A 107 11.68 -0.88 11.08
C GLU A 107 10.64 -0.30 12.04
N GLU A 108 10.65 -0.72 13.31
CA GLU A 108 9.81 -0.13 14.35
C GLU A 108 10.09 1.37 14.50
N LYS A 109 11.36 1.77 14.56
CA LYS A 109 11.73 3.19 14.60
C LYS A 109 11.20 3.95 13.37
N LYS A 110 11.28 3.42 12.15
CA LYS A 110 10.71 4.08 10.96
C LYS A 110 9.18 4.21 11.01
N LEU A 111 8.49 3.27 11.65
CA LEU A 111 7.02 3.30 11.83
C LEU A 111 6.56 4.25 12.95
N TYR A 112 7.39 4.48 13.97
CA TYR A 112 7.08 5.34 15.13
C TYR A 112 7.65 6.77 15.03
N SER A 113 8.66 7.03 14.21
CA SER A 113 9.35 8.34 14.13
C SER A 113 8.67 9.39 13.23
N SER A 114 7.46 9.13 12.73
CA SER A 114 6.71 10.01 11.82
C SER A 114 5.33 10.44 12.31
#